data_AF-A0A3C0Y775-F1
#
_entry.id   AF-A0A3C0Y775-F1
#
_cell.length_a   1.000
_cell.length_b   1.000
_cell.length_c   1.000
_cell.angle_alpha   90.00
_cell.angle_beta   90.00
_cell.angle_gamma   90.00
#
_symmetry.space_group_name_H-M   'P 1'
#
loop_
_entity.id
_entity.type
_entity.pdbx_description
1 polymer ?
#
loop_
_entity_poly.entity_id
_entity_poly.type
_entity_poly.pdbx_seq_one_letter_code
_entity_poly.pdbx_strand_id
1 'polypeptide(L)' 'GAAPISAHIAPSKANTAAMGRRESKVYEDVINGGRTSFLSAPYIDGMLEGGVPIVKDGQCLGAVGVSGV' A
#
# COMPACT_ATOMS: atom_id res chain seq x y z
N GLY A 1 19.20 11.89 4.37
CA GLY A 1 18.34 11.21 5.36
C GLY A 1 16.94 11.11 4.79
N ALA A 2 16.11 10.17 5.28
CA ALA A 2 14.74 10.02 4.80
C ALA A 2 13.87 11.24 5.14
N ALA A 3 12.93 11.62 4.27
CA ALA A 3 11.99 12.70 4.53
C ALA A 3 11.06 12.34 5.71
N PRO A 4 10.74 13.25 6.65
CA PRO A 4 9.90 12.93 7.82
C PRO A 4 8.54 12.31 7.47
N ILE A 5 7.93 12.73 6.34
CA ILE A 5 6.67 12.20 5.84
C ILE A 5 6.71 10.69 5.53
N SER A 6 7.91 10.14 5.28
CA SER A 6 8.11 8.71 5.01
C SER A 6 7.64 7.83 6.17
N ALA A 7 7.73 8.34 7.42
CA ALA A 7 7.27 7.65 8.62
C ALA A 7 5.75 7.45 8.66
N HIS A 8 4.97 8.24 7.89
CA HIS A 8 3.52 8.08 7.75
C HIS A 8 3.14 7.32 6.48
N ILE A 9 3.86 7.58 5.38
CA ILE A 9 3.60 6.93 4.09
C ILE A 9 3.89 5.42 4.16
N ALA A 10 5.02 5.01 4.75
CA ALA A 10 5.40 3.60 4.82
C ALA A 10 4.35 2.74 5.56
N PRO A 11 3.86 3.10 6.76
CA PRO A 11 2.77 2.39 7.41
C PRO A 11 1.47 2.37 6.59
N SER A 12 1.14 3.47 5.89
CA SER A 12 -0.08 3.53 5.06
C SER A 12 -0.01 2.57 3.86
N LYS A 13 1.16 2.48 3.21
CA LYS A 13 1.43 1.48 2.15
C LYS A 13 1.32 0.05 2.67
N ALA A 14 1.87 -0.22 3.86
CA ALA A 14 1.76 -1.52 4.51
C ALA A 14 0.28 -1.87 4.79
N ASN A 15 -0.47 -0.95 5.38
CA ASN A 15 -1.89 -1.15 5.66
C ASN A 15 -2.68 -1.45 4.37
N THR A 16 -2.47 -0.65 3.32
CA THR A 16 -3.07 -0.86 2.00
C THR A 16 -2.78 -2.27 1.47
N ALA A 17 -1.53 -2.73 1.58
CA ALA A 17 -1.16 -4.06 1.13
C ALA A 17 -1.79 -5.19 1.98
N ALA A 18 -1.86 -5.00 3.30
CA ALA A 18 -2.47 -5.96 4.22
C ALA A 18 -3.99 -6.10 3.97
N MET A 19 -4.70 -4.97 3.91
CA MET A 19 -6.15 -4.92 3.65
C MET A 19 -6.48 -5.43 2.25
N GLY A 20 -5.67 -5.05 1.26
CA GLY A 20 -5.82 -5.45 -0.13
C GLY A 20 -5.38 -6.87 -0.45
N ARG A 21 -4.62 -7.51 0.46
CA ARG A 21 -3.95 -8.81 0.30
C ARG A 21 -3.16 -8.91 -1.01
N ARG A 22 -2.56 -7.79 -1.42
CA ARG A 22 -1.80 -7.63 -2.65
C ARG A 22 -0.80 -6.50 -2.48
N GLU A 23 0.19 -6.41 -3.36
CA GLU A 23 1.14 -5.30 -3.33
C GLU A 23 0.43 -3.95 -3.56
N SER A 24 0.89 -2.90 -2.86
CA SER A 24 0.31 -1.57 -3.02
C SER A 24 0.47 -1.01 -4.44
N LYS A 25 1.50 -1.48 -5.19
CA LYS A 25 1.73 -1.17 -6.60
C LYS A 25 0.51 -1.43 -7.49
N VAL A 26 -0.24 -2.49 -7.21
CA VAL A 26 -1.43 -2.84 -8.00
C VAL A 26 -2.46 -1.70 -7.94
N TYR A 27 -2.59 -1.02 -6.81
CA TYR A 27 -3.51 0.10 -6.68
C TYR A 27 -3.01 1.34 -7.41
N GLU A 28 -1.70 1.61 -7.34
CA GLU A 28 -1.07 2.67 -8.11
C GLU A 28 -1.31 2.49 -9.61
N ASP A 29 -1.07 1.29 -10.13
CA ASP A 29 -1.27 0.95 -11.55
C ASP A 29 -2.75 1.08 -11.95
N VAL A 30 -3.69 0.67 -11.09
CA VAL A 30 -5.13 0.81 -11.33
C VAL A 30 -5.57 2.28 -11.39
N ILE A 31 -5.08 3.11 -10.47
CA ILE A 31 -5.39 4.54 -10.42
C ILE A 31 -4.79 5.25 -11.63
N ASN A 32 -3.52 4.98 -11.94
CA ASN A 32 -2.81 5.52 -13.10
C ASN A 32 -3.45 5.05 -14.42
N GLY A 33 -4.06 3.86 -14.43
CA GLY A 33 -4.87 3.32 -15.53
C GLY A 33 -6.26 3.95 -15.67
N GLY A 34 -6.57 5.01 -14.91
CA GLY A 34 -7.79 5.81 -15.06
C GLY A 34 -8.93 5.43 -14.12
N ARG A 35 -8.77 4.42 -13.24
CA ARG A 35 -9.75 4.11 -12.20
C ARG A 35 -9.54 4.96 -10.94
N THR A 36 -9.61 6.28 -11.10
CA THR A 36 -9.40 7.27 -10.04
C THR A 36 -10.38 7.16 -8.88
N SER A 37 -11.52 6.49 -9.07
CA SER A 37 -12.47 6.19 -7.99
C SER A 37 -11.87 5.35 -6.85
N PHE A 38 -10.75 4.65 -7.07
CA PHE A 38 -10.04 3.97 -5.98
C PHE A 38 -9.50 4.94 -4.92
N LEU A 39 -9.28 6.21 -5.25
CA LEU A 39 -8.83 7.23 -4.29
C LEU A 39 -9.83 7.48 -3.15
N SER A 40 -11.11 7.13 -3.33
CA SER A 40 -12.14 7.22 -2.29
C SER A 40 -12.47 5.88 -1.65
N ALA A 41 -11.71 4.81 -1.96
CA ALA A 41 -11.93 3.51 -1.36
C ALA A 41 -11.66 3.58 0.16
N PRO A 42 -12.61 3.16 1.00
CA PRO A 42 -12.44 3.24 2.45
C PRO A 42 -11.38 2.26 2.93
N TYR A 43 -10.72 2.59 4.04
CA TYR A 43 -9.72 1.78 4.73
C TYR A 43 -8.37 1.59 4.01
N ILE A 44 -8.13 2.31 2.91
CA ILE A 44 -6.86 2.28 2.18
C ILE A 44 -6.45 3.70 1.74
N ASP A 45 -5.35 4.23 2.31
CA ASP A 45 -4.98 5.65 2.13
C ASP A 45 -3.54 5.83 1.60
N GLY A 46 -2.88 4.75 1.19
CA GLY A 46 -1.45 4.70 0.85
C GLY A 46 -1.16 3.90 -0.41
N MET A 47 -1.95 4.12 -1.47
CA MET A 47 -1.98 3.35 -2.72
C MET A 47 -0.78 3.59 -3.66
N LEU A 48 0.37 3.97 -3.11
CA LEU A 48 1.65 4.11 -3.84
C LEU A 48 2.48 2.83 -3.65
N GLU A 49 3.31 2.49 -4.62
CA GLU A 49 4.21 1.33 -4.61
C GLU A 49 5.12 1.32 -3.36
N GLY A 50 5.35 0.12 -2.83
CA GLY A 50 6.27 -0.11 -1.71
C GLY A 50 5.66 -0.84 -0.51
N GLY A 51 4.40 -1.25 -0.58
CA GLY A 51 3.75 -2.14 0.39
C GLY A 51 3.65 -3.57 -0.15
N VAL A 52 4.04 -4.56 0.65
CA VAL A 52 3.99 -6.00 0.29
C VAL A 52 3.32 -6.80 1.42
N PRO A 53 2.30 -7.62 1.12
CA PRO A 53 1.62 -8.43 2.13
C PRO A 53 2.48 -9.64 2.53
N ILE A 54 2.38 -10.03 3.80
CA ILE A 54 2.93 -11.28 4.32
C ILE A 54 1.84 -12.34 4.24
N VAL A 55 1.98 -13.27 3.30
CA VAL A 55 1.01 -14.35 3.08
C VAL A 55 1.61 -15.68 3.53
N LYS A 56 0.89 -16.40 4.39
CA LYS A 56 1.25 -17.75 4.83
C LYS A 56 0.03 -18.65 4.72
N ASP A 57 0.18 -19.75 4.00
CA ASP A 57 -0.87 -20.76 3.82
C ASP A 57 -2.20 -20.15 3.33
N GLY A 58 -2.11 -19.16 2.44
CA GLY A 58 -3.26 -18.43 1.88
C GLY A 58 -3.84 -17.31 2.76
N GLN A 59 -3.31 -17.11 3.97
CA GLN A 59 -3.77 -16.10 4.92
C GLN A 59 -2.84 -14.89 4.94
N CYS A 60 -3.42 -13.69 4.98
CA CYS A 60 -2.68 -12.44 5.17
C CYS A 60 -2.41 -12.24 6.67
N LEU A 61 -1.14 -12.25 7.06
CA LEU A 61 -0.70 -12.08 8.46
C LEU A 61 -0.31 -10.63 8.78
N GLY A 62 -0.24 -9.77 7.77
CA GLY A 62 0.22 -8.39 7.87
C GLY A 62 0.89 -7.94 6.57
N ALA A 63 1.69 -6.89 6.64
CA ALA A 63 2.43 -6.37 5.51
C ALA A 63 3.63 -5.53 5.96
N VAL A 64 4.58 -5.36 5.05
CA VAL A 64 5.71 -4.43 5.19
C VAL A 64 5.54 -3.30 4.20
N GLY A 65 5.87 -2.07 4.61
CA GLY A 65 5.82 -0.89 3.76
C GLY A 65 7.12 -0.10 3.82
N VAL A 66 7.56 0.43 2.68
CA VAL A 66 8.78 1.23 2.55
C VAL A 66 8.47 2.57 1.89
N SER A 67 9.12 3.62 2.37
CA SER A 67 9.04 4.98 1.82
C SER A 67 10.32 5.75 2.09
N GLY A 68 10.66 6.70 1.22
CA GLY A 68 11.86 7.54 1.34
C GLY A 68 13.02 7.19 0.41
N VAL A 69 12.73 6.50 -0.70
CA VAL A 69 13.66 6.34 -1.84
C VAL A 69 13.69 7.59 -2.71
#